data_AF-A0A1G9J7D3-F1
#
_entry.id   AF-A0A1G9J7D3-F1
#
_cell.length_a   1.000
_cell.length_b   1.000
_cell.length_c   1.000
_cell.angle_alpha   90.00
_cell.angle_beta   90.00
_cell.angle_gamma   90.00
#
_symmetry.space_group_name_H-M   'P 1'
#
loop_
_entity.id
_entity.type
_entity.pdbx_description
1 polymer ?
#
loop_
_entity_poly.entity_id
_entity_poly.type
_entity_poly.pdbx_seq_one_letter_code
_entity_poly.pdbx_strand_id
1 'polypeptide(L)'
;MIRLGLALALTAAVPALAQTSRSTDVAPGTRAETVAPLIEGRVGQGQGALLRGLDKVSGQSTDLPLNVGEAVTFGRLEVRLGECRYPADDPESDAFAQLTITDLRSRTALFTGWMIASSPALSALDDARYDVWVVGCNDGTGTARPDLTYEPDTTVPEGGEGMGPDGDFTPVEDEDAEG
;
A
#
# COMPACT_ATOMS: atom_id res chain seq x y z
N MET A 1 39.01 -35.87 54.32
CA MET A 1 39.95 -36.86 53.76
C MET A 1 39.56 -37.11 52.30
N ILE A 2 40.42 -36.62 51.42
CA ILE A 2 40.44 -36.69 49.95
C ILE A 2 40.17 -38.11 49.42
N ARG A 3 39.40 -38.26 48.32
CA ARG A 3 39.85 -38.96 47.09
C ARG A 3 39.10 -38.46 45.84
N LEU A 4 39.91 -37.90 44.94
CA LEU A 4 39.65 -37.56 43.54
C LEU A 4 39.46 -38.86 42.73
N GLY A 5 38.54 -38.89 41.77
CA GLY A 5 38.33 -40.03 40.88
C GLY A 5 37.62 -39.61 39.59
N LEU A 6 38.40 -39.09 38.65
CA LEU A 6 38.02 -38.76 37.28
C LEU A 6 37.84 -40.06 36.48
N ALA A 7 36.69 -40.28 35.83
CA ALA A 7 36.57 -41.24 34.74
C ALA A 7 35.56 -40.72 33.71
N LEU A 8 36.13 -40.06 32.70
CA LEU A 8 35.49 -39.65 31.47
C LEU A 8 35.19 -40.91 30.64
N ALA A 9 33.93 -41.20 30.36
CA ALA A 9 33.54 -42.20 29.36
C ALA A 9 32.53 -41.56 28.39
N LEU A 10 33.04 -40.97 27.32
CA LEU A 10 32.26 -40.59 26.15
C LEU A 10 31.77 -41.86 25.45
N THR A 11 30.50 -42.19 25.59
CA THR A 11 29.81 -43.13 24.69
C THR A 11 29.16 -42.34 23.57
N ALA A 12 29.83 -42.29 22.40
CA ALA A 12 29.23 -41.78 21.18
C ALA A 12 28.26 -42.83 20.62
N ALA A 13 26.96 -42.65 20.85
CA ALA A 13 25.93 -43.39 20.13
C ALA A 13 25.82 -42.78 18.73
N VAL A 14 26.31 -43.51 17.72
CA VAL A 14 26.13 -43.17 16.31
C VAL A 14 24.71 -43.56 15.88
N PRO A 15 23.79 -42.62 15.58
CA PRO A 15 22.55 -43.00 14.93
C PRO A 15 22.86 -43.37 13.49
N ALA A 16 22.38 -44.55 13.09
CA ALA A 16 22.42 -45.04 11.72
C ALA A 16 21.84 -43.97 10.78
N LEU A 17 22.67 -43.46 9.87
CA LEU A 17 22.21 -42.60 8.79
C LEU A 17 21.38 -43.47 7.84
N ALA A 18 20.06 -43.29 7.88
CA ALA A 18 19.19 -43.64 6.77
C ALA A 18 19.72 -42.90 5.54
N GLN A 19 20.39 -43.62 4.64
CA GLN A 19 20.80 -43.05 3.36
C GLN A 19 19.55 -42.85 2.54
N THR A 20 19.03 -41.61 2.52
CA THR A 20 18.06 -41.22 1.51
C THR A 20 18.76 -41.34 0.17
N SER A 21 18.36 -42.31 -0.66
CA SER A 21 18.78 -42.37 -2.06
C SER A 21 18.29 -41.09 -2.72
N ARG A 22 19.18 -40.12 -2.93
CA ARG A 22 18.95 -39.05 -3.89
C ARG A 22 19.06 -39.68 -5.27
N SER A 23 17.92 -40.13 -5.78
CA SER A 23 17.76 -40.46 -7.19
C SER A 23 18.25 -39.26 -7.99
N THR A 24 19.43 -39.40 -8.62
CA THR A 24 19.96 -38.42 -9.56
C THR A 24 19.76 -38.98 -10.95
N ASP A 25 18.49 -39.23 -11.29
CA ASP A 25 18.07 -39.30 -12.67
C ASP A 25 17.14 -38.11 -12.89
N VAL A 26 17.76 -36.97 -13.21
CA VAL A 26 17.07 -35.79 -13.73
C VAL A 26 17.81 -35.42 -14.99
N ALA A 27 17.15 -35.61 -16.12
CA ALA A 27 17.62 -35.20 -17.43
C ALA A 27 18.04 -33.71 -17.43
N PRO A 28 19.05 -33.32 -18.23
CA PRO A 28 19.37 -31.91 -18.43
C PRO A 28 18.15 -31.21 -19.05
N GLY A 29 17.50 -30.33 -18.28
CA GLY A 29 16.32 -29.57 -18.73
C GLY A 29 15.19 -29.41 -17.71
N THR A 30 15.27 -30.02 -16.52
CA THR A 30 14.17 -29.95 -15.51
C THR A 30 14.60 -29.45 -14.13
N ARG A 31 15.74 -28.76 -14.00
CA ARG A 31 15.97 -27.99 -12.77
C ARG A 31 14.97 -26.84 -12.76
N ALA A 32 14.11 -26.80 -11.75
CA ALA A 32 13.58 -25.54 -11.26
C ALA A 32 14.81 -24.69 -10.93
N GLU A 33 15.20 -23.84 -11.87
CA GLU A 33 16.18 -22.80 -11.65
C GLU A 33 15.65 -22.00 -10.47
N THR A 34 16.38 -21.98 -9.36
CA THR A 34 16.07 -21.05 -8.28
C THR A 34 16.31 -19.66 -8.84
N VAL A 35 15.26 -19.06 -9.41
CA VAL A 35 15.25 -17.66 -9.78
C VAL A 35 15.33 -16.91 -8.46
N ALA A 36 16.54 -16.46 -8.09
CA ALA A 36 16.68 -15.47 -7.05
C ALA A 36 15.84 -14.26 -7.47
N PRO A 37 14.98 -13.71 -6.59
CA PRO A 37 14.19 -12.54 -6.95
C PRO A 37 15.13 -11.41 -7.33
N LEU A 38 15.03 -10.92 -8.57
CA LEU A 38 15.79 -9.77 -9.09
C LEU A 38 15.32 -8.42 -8.50
N ILE A 39 14.32 -8.45 -7.62
CA ILE A 39 13.76 -7.26 -7.00
C ILE A 39 14.43 -7.05 -5.64
N GLU A 40 15.51 -6.28 -5.66
CA GLU A 40 16.16 -5.74 -4.46
C GLU A 40 15.44 -4.46 -4.00
N GLY A 41 14.11 -4.54 -3.89
CA GLY A 41 13.29 -3.42 -3.44
C GLY A 41 13.32 -3.35 -1.92
N ARG A 42 13.98 -2.33 -1.36
CA ARG A 42 13.84 -2.04 0.07
C ARG A 42 12.41 -1.57 0.33
N VAL A 43 11.80 -2.00 1.42
CA VAL A 43 10.47 -1.55 1.84
C VAL A 43 10.57 -0.74 3.13
N GLY A 44 9.92 0.42 3.14
CA GLY A 44 9.69 1.22 4.34
C GLY A 44 8.45 0.74 5.10
N GLN A 45 8.31 1.18 6.34
CA GLN A 45 7.15 0.93 7.19
C GLN A 45 6.43 2.25 7.48
N GLY A 46 5.11 2.27 7.29
CA GLY A 46 4.23 3.36 7.68
C GLY A 46 3.69 3.18 9.09
N GLN A 47 3.31 4.28 9.74
CA GLN A 47 2.66 4.25 11.05
C GLN A 47 1.13 4.22 10.94
N GLY A 48 0.59 4.48 9.75
CA GLY A 48 -0.82 4.34 9.43
C GLY A 48 -1.06 4.05 7.96
N ALA A 49 -2.33 3.87 7.61
CA ALA A 49 -2.79 3.70 6.24
C ALA A 49 -4.04 4.54 6.01
N LEU A 50 -4.19 5.01 4.77
CA LEU A 50 -5.48 5.41 4.25
C LEU A 50 -6.12 4.21 3.56
N LEU A 51 -7.28 3.79 4.05
CA LEU A 51 -8.15 2.85 3.37
C LEU A 51 -9.34 3.59 2.80
N ARG A 52 -9.97 3.03 1.76
CA ARG A 52 -11.23 3.52 1.21
C ARG A 52 -12.26 2.41 1.25
N GLY A 53 -13.41 2.70 1.86
CA GLY A 53 -14.57 1.85 1.85
C GLY A 53 -15.57 2.29 0.78
N LEU A 54 -16.19 1.35 0.08
CA LEU A 54 -17.28 1.58 -0.87
C LEU A 54 -18.53 0.85 -0.38
N ASP A 55 -19.66 1.55 -0.31
CA ASP A 55 -20.97 0.91 -0.26
C ASP A 55 -21.45 0.70 -1.71
N LYS A 56 -21.39 -0.54 -2.19
CA LYS A 56 -21.77 -0.95 -3.56
C LYS A 56 -23.25 -0.69 -3.86
N VAL A 57 -24.11 -0.55 -2.84
CA VAL A 57 -25.54 -0.27 -3.02
C VAL A 57 -25.79 1.21 -3.26
N SER A 58 -25.10 2.10 -2.52
CA SER A 58 -25.27 3.55 -2.67
C SER A 58 -24.26 4.19 -3.62
N GLY A 59 -23.19 3.48 -3.98
CA GLY A 59 -22.05 4.00 -4.75
C GLY A 59 -21.17 4.98 -3.98
N GLN A 60 -21.40 5.19 -2.69
CA GLN A 60 -20.66 6.17 -1.89
C GLN A 60 -19.34 5.56 -1.40
N SER A 61 -18.25 6.31 -1.59
CA SER A 61 -16.93 5.98 -1.06
C SER A 61 -16.62 6.82 0.18
N THR A 62 -15.92 6.25 1.15
CA THR A 62 -15.53 6.93 2.39
C THR A 62 -14.08 6.59 2.71
N ASP A 63 -13.31 7.62 3.02
CA ASP A 63 -11.92 7.47 3.44
C ASP A 63 -11.85 7.12 4.93
N LEU A 64 -11.01 6.14 5.23
CA LEU A 64 -10.87 5.51 6.53
C LEU A 64 -9.38 5.59 6.90
N PRO A 65 -8.93 6.69 7.54
CA PRO A 65 -7.58 6.77 8.09
C PRO A 65 -7.48 5.89 9.33
N LEU A 66 -6.48 5.01 9.38
CA LEU A 66 -6.19 4.16 10.54
C LEU A 66 -4.70 4.20 10.88
N ASN A 67 -4.39 4.19 12.17
CA ASN A 67 -3.02 3.89 12.62
C ASN A 67 -2.80 2.37 12.69
N VAL A 68 -1.54 1.98 12.60
CA VAL A 68 -1.13 0.58 12.74
C VAL A 68 -1.56 0.06 14.12
N GLY A 69 -2.26 -1.07 14.13
CA GLY A 69 -2.82 -1.69 15.33
C GLY A 69 -4.25 -1.24 15.67
N GLU A 70 -4.76 -0.19 15.03
CA GLU A 70 -6.13 0.28 15.23
C GLU A 70 -7.15 -0.45 14.36
N ALA A 71 -8.42 -0.29 14.73
CA ALA A 71 -9.57 -0.75 13.96
C ALA A 71 -10.61 0.36 13.84
N VAL A 72 -11.30 0.38 12.71
CA VAL A 72 -12.44 1.26 12.46
C VAL A 72 -13.66 0.43 12.06
N THR A 73 -14.85 0.93 12.36
CA THR A 73 -16.09 0.34 11.86
C THR A 73 -16.54 1.03 10.58
N PHE A 74 -16.79 0.26 9.53
CA PHE A 74 -17.40 0.71 8.28
C PHE A 74 -18.66 -0.11 7.99
N GLY A 75 -19.83 0.49 8.23
CA GLY A 75 -21.10 -0.21 8.10
C GLY A 75 -21.21 -1.38 9.08
N ARG A 76 -21.19 -2.62 8.58
CA ARG A 76 -21.18 -3.85 9.40
C ARG A 76 -19.79 -4.45 9.60
N LEU A 77 -18.79 -3.89 8.94
CA LEU A 77 -17.43 -4.41 8.94
C LEU A 77 -16.61 -3.73 10.02
N GLU A 78 -15.81 -4.50 10.74
CA GLU A 78 -14.67 -4.01 11.49
C GLU A 78 -13.41 -4.24 10.66
N VAL A 79 -12.71 -3.16 10.34
CA VAL A 79 -11.49 -3.16 9.53
C VAL A 79 -10.33 -2.84 10.46
N ARG A 80 -9.38 -3.77 10.58
CA ARG A 80 -8.20 -3.63 11.45
C ARG A 80 -6.92 -3.57 10.61
N LEU A 81 -6.08 -2.58 10.89
CA LEU A 81 -4.78 -2.42 10.26
C LEU A 81 -3.70 -3.13 11.08
N GLY A 82 -3.02 -4.10 10.46
CA GLY A 82 -1.91 -4.83 11.08
C GLY A 82 -0.56 -4.17 10.83
N GLU A 83 -0.25 -3.90 9.57
CA GLU A 83 0.99 -3.25 9.14
C GLU A 83 0.73 -2.46 7.85
N CYS A 84 1.49 -1.39 7.60
CA CYS A 84 1.54 -0.71 6.31
C CYS A 84 2.99 -0.58 5.86
N ARG A 85 3.29 -0.94 4.60
CA ARG A 85 4.62 -0.86 4.00
C ARG A 85 4.55 -0.19 2.63
N TYR A 86 5.64 0.41 2.21
CA TYR A 86 5.75 1.12 0.92
C TYR A 86 7.14 0.91 0.32
N PRO A 87 7.35 1.07 -1.00
CA PRO A 87 8.69 1.03 -1.60
C PRO A 87 9.58 2.12 -1.01
N ALA A 88 10.75 1.76 -0.47
CA ALA A 88 11.62 2.72 0.22
C ALA A 88 12.24 3.75 -0.73
N ASP A 89 12.41 3.39 -2.00
CA ASP A 89 12.97 4.27 -3.03
C ASP A 89 11.91 5.27 -3.54
N ASP A 90 10.63 4.91 -3.52
CA ASP A 90 9.50 5.77 -3.86
C ASP A 90 8.27 5.44 -2.99
N PRO A 91 8.09 6.15 -1.85
CA PRO A 91 7.00 5.90 -0.92
C PRO A 91 5.60 6.16 -1.46
N GLU A 92 5.47 6.92 -2.55
CA GLU A 92 4.18 7.27 -3.15
C GLU A 92 3.77 6.31 -4.28
N SER A 93 4.70 5.49 -4.78
CA SER A 93 4.47 4.60 -5.91
C SER A 93 3.47 3.48 -5.61
N ASP A 94 3.52 2.89 -4.41
CA ASP A 94 2.62 1.81 -4.02
C ASP A 94 2.52 1.70 -2.49
N ALA A 95 1.51 0.97 -2.03
CA ALA A 95 1.35 0.63 -0.62
C ALA A 95 0.88 -0.81 -0.44
N PHE A 96 1.42 -1.44 0.59
CA PHE A 96 1.14 -2.81 0.99
C PHE A 96 0.59 -2.76 2.41
N ALA A 97 -0.69 -3.08 2.61
CA ALA A 97 -1.31 -3.08 3.93
C ALA A 97 -1.73 -4.50 4.34
N GLN A 98 -1.33 -4.93 5.52
CA GLN A 98 -1.89 -6.12 6.14
C GLN A 98 -3.20 -5.74 6.82
N LEU A 99 -4.31 -6.34 6.39
CA LEU A 99 -5.64 -6.05 6.90
C LEU A 99 -6.29 -7.32 7.45
N THR A 100 -7.12 -7.13 8.48
CA THR A 100 -8.10 -8.11 8.94
C THR A 100 -9.47 -7.44 8.90
N ILE A 101 -10.40 -7.99 8.13
CA ILE A 101 -11.75 -7.44 7.98
C ILE A 101 -12.75 -8.48 8.47
N THR A 102 -13.55 -8.10 9.46
CA THR A 102 -14.52 -8.99 10.13
C THR A 102 -15.92 -8.45 9.96
N ASP A 103 -16.88 -9.29 9.59
CA ASP A 103 -18.29 -8.93 9.69
C ASP A 103 -18.76 -9.06 11.15
N LEU A 104 -19.17 -7.95 11.74
CA LEU A 104 -19.61 -7.89 13.14
C LEU A 104 -20.91 -8.66 13.40
N ARG A 105 -21.71 -8.93 12.36
CA ARG A 105 -22.99 -9.66 12.49
C ARG A 105 -22.76 -11.17 12.56
N SER A 106 -21.97 -11.70 11.63
CA SER A 106 -21.64 -13.13 11.57
C SER A 106 -20.45 -13.50 12.47
N ARG A 107 -19.64 -12.51 12.88
CA ARG A 107 -18.37 -12.68 13.62
C ARG A 107 -17.34 -13.53 12.86
N THR A 108 -17.38 -13.44 11.53
CA THR A 108 -16.47 -14.15 10.64
C THR A 108 -15.52 -13.17 9.98
N ALA A 109 -14.24 -13.53 9.89
CA ALA A 109 -13.27 -12.80 9.10
C ALA A 109 -13.57 -13.00 7.60
N LEU A 110 -13.91 -11.92 6.91
CA LEU A 110 -14.15 -11.91 5.46
C LEU A 110 -12.86 -11.78 4.66
N PHE A 111 -11.86 -11.12 5.24
CA PHE A 111 -10.54 -10.96 4.64
C PHE A 111 -9.45 -10.98 5.72
N THR A 112 -8.34 -11.65 5.46
CA THR A 112 -7.13 -11.58 6.27
C THR A 112 -5.92 -11.78 5.37
N GLY A 113 -5.10 -10.76 5.22
CA GLY A 113 -3.95 -10.84 4.32
C GLY A 113 -3.33 -9.49 4.00
N TRP A 114 -2.39 -9.51 3.07
CA TRP A 114 -1.81 -8.31 2.48
C TRP A 114 -2.66 -7.86 1.30
N MET A 115 -2.82 -6.56 1.16
CA MET A 115 -3.47 -5.91 0.05
C MET A 115 -2.53 -4.87 -0.56
N ILE A 116 -2.58 -4.73 -1.89
CA ILE A 116 -1.69 -3.87 -2.67
C ILE A 116 -2.52 -2.73 -3.28
N ALA A 117 -2.12 -1.48 -3.05
CA ALA A 117 -2.87 -0.31 -3.52
C ALA A 117 -2.93 -0.24 -5.05
N SER A 118 -1.84 -0.59 -5.73
CA SER A 118 -1.78 -0.65 -7.19
C SER A 118 -2.59 -1.80 -7.81
N SER A 119 -2.92 -2.84 -7.05
CA SER A 119 -3.65 -4.02 -7.54
C SER A 119 -4.61 -4.63 -6.50
N PRO A 120 -5.66 -3.91 -6.05
CA PRO A 120 -6.55 -4.40 -4.99
C PRO A 120 -7.31 -5.66 -5.38
N ALA A 121 -7.59 -5.83 -6.68
CA ALA A 121 -8.29 -7.00 -7.21
C ALA A 121 -7.58 -8.34 -6.95
N LEU A 122 -6.25 -8.34 -6.72
CA LEU A 122 -5.49 -9.55 -6.36
C LEU A 122 -5.73 -9.99 -4.90
N SER A 123 -6.33 -9.13 -4.10
CA SER A 123 -6.56 -9.34 -2.67
C SER A 123 -7.92 -8.73 -2.28
N ALA A 124 -8.93 -8.98 -3.10
CA ALA A 124 -10.24 -8.37 -2.98
C ALA A 124 -10.99 -8.84 -1.72
N LEU A 125 -11.75 -7.92 -1.11
CA LEU A 125 -12.69 -8.25 -0.05
C LEU A 125 -13.94 -8.91 -0.64
N ASP A 126 -14.27 -10.11 -0.16
CA ASP A 126 -15.48 -10.81 -0.55
C ASP A 126 -16.67 -10.44 0.35
N ASP A 127 -17.34 -9.34 0.02
CA ASP A 127 -18.58 -8.91 0.67
C ASP A 127 -19.61 -8.39 -0.36
N ALA A 128 -20.88 -8.73 -0.16
CA ALA A 128 -21.96 -8.43 -1.10
C ALA A 128 -22.31 -6.93 -1.20
N ARG A 129 -22.06 -6.14 -0.14
CA ARG A 129 -22.46 -4.73 -0.08
C ARG A 129 -21.27 -3.79 0.06
N TYR A 130 -20.25 -4.18 0.80
CA TYR A 130 -19.09 -3.33 1.07
C TYR A 130 -17.88 -3.80 0.27
N ASP A 131 -17.02 -2.87 -0.09
CA ASP A 131 -15.65 -3.15 -0.52
C ASP A 131 -14.72 -2.26 0.31
N VAL A 132 -13.50 -2.72 0.57
CA VAL A 132 -12.50 -1.94 1.30
C VAL A 132 -11.15 -2.20 0.66
N TRP A 133 -10.45 -1.14 0.29
CA TRP A 133 -9.10 -1.25 -0.25
C TRP A 133 -8.13 -0.24 0.33
N VAL A 134 -6.84 -0.58 0.28
CA VAL A 134 -5.76 0.34 0.65
C VAL A 134 -5.54 1.37 -0.45
N VAL A 135 -5.38 2.63 -0.06
CA VAL A 135 -5.02 3.75 -0.95
C VAL A 135 -3.54 4.11 -0.80
N GLY A 136 -3.02 4.12 0.43
CA GLY A 136 -1.63 4.49 0.70
C GLY A 136 -1.24 4.30 2.17
N CYS A 137 0.06 4.33 2.45
CA CYS A 137 0.57 4.42 3.82
C CYS A 137 0.79 5.89 4.22
N ASN A 138 0.71 6.18 5.51
CA ASN A 138 1.03 7.50 6.06
C ASN A 138 1.84 7.38 7.36
N ASP A 139 2.22 8.53 7.91
CA ASP A 139 2.98 8.67 9.15
C ASP A 139 2.13 8.58 10.43
N GLY A 140 0.86 8.16 10.31
CA GLY A 140 -0.06 8.02 11.44
C GLY A 140 -0.77 9.32 11.84
N THR A 141 -0.62 10.40 11.08
CA THR A 141 -1.35 11.65 11.32
C THR A 141 -2.76 11.65 10.71
N GLY A 142 -3.20 10.52 10.13
CA GLY A 142 -4.53 10.35 9.55
C GLY A 142 -4.82 11.23 8.33
N THR A 143 -3.83 11.98 7.84
CA THR A 143 -4.00 12.87 6.70
C THR A 143 -3.59 12.12 5.44
N ALA A 144 -4.56 11.45 4.83
CA ALA A 144 -4.51 11.23 3.40
C ALA A 144 -4.36 12.58 2.70
N ARG A 145 -3.52 12.61 1.66
CA ARG A 145 -3.22 13.72 0.74
C ARG A 145 -4.14 14.92 0.90
N PRO A 146 -3.64 16.18 1.05
CA PRO A 146 -4.51 17.34 0.94
C PRO A 146 -5.35 17.13 -0.31
N ASP A 147 -6.67 17.13 -0.09
CA ASP A 147 -7.66 16.91 -1.13
C ASP A 147 -7.15 17.64 -2.37
N LEU A 148 -7.05 16.94 -3.50
CA LEU A 148 -7.04 17.67 -4.77
C LEU A 148 -8.47 18.17 -4.90
N THR A 149 -8.86 19.11 -4.04
CA THR A 149 -9.93 20.02 -4.32
C THR A 149 -9.47 20.66 -5.60
N TYR A 150 -10.01 20.17 -6.70
CA TYR A 150 -10.04 20.93 -7.92
C TYR A 150 -10.82 22.19 -7.54
N GLU A 151 -10.09 23.20 -7.10
CA GLU A 151 -10.59 24.56 -7.06
C GLU A 151 -10.75 24.89 -8.55
N PRO A 152 -11.99 24.91 -9.09
CA PRO A 152 -12.16 25.32 -10.46
C PRO A 152 -11.51 26.69 -10.57
N ASP A 153 -10.60 26.85 -11.52
CA ASP A 153 -10.07 28.15 -11.86
C ASP A 153 -11.23 28.98 -12.44
N THR A 154 -11.99 29.61 -11.53
CA THR A 154 -13.06 30.55 -11.85
C THR A 154 -12.49 31.95 -12.01
N THR A 155 -11.17 32.12 -12.10
CA THR A 155 -10.63 33.39 -12.54
C THR A 155 -11.10 33.59 -13.97
N VAL A 156 -12.07 34.50 -14.13
CA VAL A 156 -12.37 35.08 -15.42
C VAL A 156 -11.08 35.75 -15.84
N PRO A 157 -10.45 35.38 -16.98
CA PRO A 157 -9.27 36.09 -17.44
C PRO A 157 -9.64 37.57 -17.58
N GLU A 158 -9.08 38.42 -16.72
CA GLU A 158 -9.23 39.86 -16.82
C GLU A 158 -8.53 40.31 -18.11
N GLY A 159 -9.34 40.68 -19.11
CA GLY A 159 -8.90 41.52 -20.21
C GLY A 159 -8.00 40.85 -21.25
N GLY A 160 -8.55 39.91 -22.01
CA GLY A 160 -8.10 39.79 -23.39
C GLY A 160 -8.68 40.97 -24.18
N GLU A 161 -7.84 41.91 -24.61
CA GLU A 161 -8.22 42.92 -25.61
C GLU A 161 -8.84 42.19 -26.80
N GLY A 162 -10.14 42.38 -27.00
CA GLY A 162 -10.84 41.78 -28.12
C GLY A 162 -10.21 42.29 -29.41
N MET A 163 -9.68 41.38 -30.22
CA MET A 163 -9.31 41.66 -31.60
C MET A 163 -10.53 42.23 -32.32
N GLY A 164 -10.50 43.52 -32.64
CA GLY A 164 -11.49 44.14 -33.51
C GLY A 164 -11.47 43.45 -34.88
N PRO A 165 -12.59 43.44 -35.65
CA PRO A 165 -12.70 42.71 -36.90
C PRO A 165 -11.68 43.14 -37.98
N ASP A 166 -11.00 44.27 -37.78
CA ASP A 166 -10.14 44.91 -38.77
C ASP A 166 -8.64 44.83 -38.44
N GLY A 167 -8.26 44.31 -37.25
CA GLY A 167 -6.87 44.06 -36.88
C GLY A 167 -5.95 45.28 -36.80
N ASP A 168 -6.50 46.50 -36.74
CA ASP A 168 -5.71 47.74 -36.66
C ASP A 168 -5.51 48.17 -35.20
N PHE A 169 -4.26 48.30 -34.79
CA PHE A 169 -3.91 48.93 -33.52
C PHE A 169 -3.94 50.44 -33.72
N THR A 170 -4.96 51.13 -33.22
CA THR A 170 -4.91 52.59 -33.12
C THR A 170 -3.90 52.97 -32.03
N PRO A 171 -2.76 53.60 -32.36
CA PRO A 171 -1.86 54.10 -31.33
C PRO A 171 -2.57 55.24 -30.60
N VAL A 172 -2.51 55.22 -29.27
CA VAL A 172 -2.90 56.36 -28.45
C VAL A 172 -1.86 57.44 -28.71
N GLU A 173 -2.29 58.57 -29.29
CA GLU A 173 -1.46 59.77 -29.39
C GLU A 173 -1.34 60.36 -27.98
N ASP A 174 -0.17 60.22 -27.35
CA ASP A 174 0.18 60.92 -26.12
C ASP A 174 0.29 62.43 -26.43
N GLU A 175 -0.77 63.17 -26.12
CA GLU A 175 -0.77 64.62 -26.04
C GLU A 175 0.14 65.08 -24.87
N ASP A 176 1.20 65.80 -25.24
CA ASP A 176 1.87 66.88 -24.49
C ASP A 176 2.45 66.62 -23.08
N ALA A 177 3.78 66.64 -22.99
CA ALA A 177 4.47 67.36 -21.90
C ALA A 177 5.90 67.78 -22.30
N GLU A 178 6.09 69.09 -22.32
CA GLU A 178 7.29 69.88 -22.63
C GLU A 178 8.51 69.58 -21.73
N GLY A 179 9.72 69.83 -22.27
CA GLY A 179 10.97 69.92 -21.50
C GLY A 179 12.23 69.88 -22.34
#